data_AF-A0A0A0KY79-F1
#
_entry.id   AF-A0A0A0KY79-F1
#
_cell.length_a   1.000
_cell.length_b   1.000
_cell.length_c   1.000
_cell.angle_alpha   90.00
_cell.angle_beta   90.00
_cell.angle_gamma   90.00
#
_symmetry.space_group_name_H-M   'P 1'
#
loop_
_entity.id
_entity.type
_entity.pdbx_description
1 polymer ?
#
loop_
_entity_poly.entity_id
_entity_poly.type
_entity_poly.pdbx_seq_one_letter_code
_entity_poly.pdbx_strand_id
1 'polypeptide(L)'
;MHEQGKYLELADPRLEGRVTYEEVKKLVCIALCCVQEEPAIRPSMDAVVSMLEGGIPLSQPRNESLNFLRFYGRRFTEASTIEEEGYQNGSVIYSPANALPSCMSDSNYLFSYMSSQQVSGPR
;
A
#
# COMPACT_ATOMS: atom_id res chain seq x y z
N MET A 1 -0.66 5.50 13.58
CA MET A 1 -0.03 4.32 14.24
C MET A 1 1.46 4.52 14.52
N HIS A 2 2.34 4.64 13.52
CA HIS A 2 3.79 4.87 13.75
C HIS A 2 4.09 6.15 14.54
N GLU A 3 3.54 7.30 14.10
CA GLU A 3 3.69 8.59 14.79
C GLU A 3 3.09 8.61 16.21
N GLN A 4 2.12 7.74 16.46
CA GLN A 4 1.44 7.59 17.76
C GLN A 4 2.17 6.57 18.66
N GLY A 5 3.21 5.90 18.18
CA GLY A 5 3.96 4.89 18.92
C GLY A 5 3.19 3.60 19.21
N LYS A 6 2.04 3.37 18.56
CA LYS A 6 1.12 2.24 18.81
C LYS A 6 1.48 1.00 17.99
N TYR A 7 2.69 0.46 18.20
CA TYR A 7 3.19 -0.65 17.36
C TYR A 7 2.53 -2.00 17.65
N LEU A 8 2.16 -2.27 18.90
CA LEU A 8 1.51 -3.55 19.24
C LEU A 8 0.15 -3.73 18.56
N GLU A 9 -0.55 -2.62 18.25
CA GLU A 9 -1.80 -2.65 17.48
C GLU A 9 -1.58 -3.07 16.01
N LEU A 10 -0.34 -3.02 15.51
CA LEU A 10 0.02 -3.42 14.15
C LEU A 10 0.47 -4.89 14.05
N ALA A 11 0.69 -5.57 15.19
CA ALA A 11 1.10 -6.97 15.18
C ALA A 11 -0.04 -7.87 14.68
N ASP A 12 0.28 -8.86 13.86
CA ASP A 12 -0.70 -9.86 13.42
C ASP A 12 -1.28 -10.59 14.65
N PRO A 13 -2.62 -10.64 14.83
CA PRO A 13 -3.25 -11.35 15.95
C PRO A 13 -2.80 -12.80 16.10
N ARG A 14 -2.43 -13.48 15.01
CA ARG A 14 -1.95 -14.88 14.99
C ARG A 14 -0.58 -15.07 15.65
N LEU A 15 0.14 -13.98 15.92
CA LEU A 15 1.39 -14.04 16.69
C LEU A 15 1.11 -14.23 18.18
N GLU A 16 -0.13 -14.04 18.64
CA GLU A 16 -0.58 -14.35 20.02
C GLU A 16 0.31 -13.71 21.09
N GLY A 17 0.79 -12.49 20.85
CA GLY A 17 1.66 -11.77 21.80
C GLY A 17 3.09 -12.31 21.90
N ARG A 18 3.51 -13.21 21.00
CA ARG A 18 4.89 -13.73 20.92
C ARG A 18 5.90 -12.73 20.35
N VAL A 19 5.50 -11.48 20.15
CA VAL A 19 6.35 -10.40 19.67
C VAL A 19 6.36 -9.27 20.67
N THR A 20 7.53 -8.68 20.83
CA THR A 20 7.75 -7.54 21.72
C THR A 20 7.49 -6.23 21.00
N TYR A 21 7.21 -5.17 21.78
CA TYR A 21 7.03 -3.82 21.25
C TYR A 21 8.22 -3.38 20.39
N GLU A 22 9.45 -3.64 20.83
CA GLU A 22 10.66 -3.22 20.12
C GLU A 22 10.87 -3.99 18.81
N GLU A 23 10.51 -5.28 18.74
CA GLU A 23 10.58 -6.04 17.49
C GLU A 23 9.61 -5.51 16.44
N VAL A 24 8.37 -5.19 16.85
CA VAL A 24 7.36 -4.64 15.93
C VAL A 24 7.75 -3.23 15.50
N LYS A 25 8.20 -2.39 16.44
CA LYS A 25 8.70 -1.04 16.14
C LYS A 25 9.87 -1.08 15.16
N LYS A 26 10.84 -1.98 15.39
CA LYS A 26 11.98 -2.21 14.52
C LYS A 26 11.54 -2.57 13.10
N LEU A 27 10.65 -3.53 12.98
CA LEU A 27 10.13 -3.98 11.68
C LEU A 27 9.38 -2.85 10.96
N VAL A 28 8.53 -2.10 11.67
CA VAL A 28 7.79 -0.97 11.09
C VAL A 28 8.73 0.13 10.61
N CYS A 29 9.76 0.50 11.38
CA CYS A 29 10.74 1.50 10.94
C CYS A 29 11.46 1.05 9.65
N ILE A 30 11.91 -0.21 9.59
CA ILE A 30 12.57 -0.77 8.41
C ILE A 30 11.62 -0.76 7.21
N ALA A 31 10.38 -1.22 7.39
CA ALA A 31 9.38 -1.23 6.33
C ALA A 31 9.11 0.17 5.78
N LEU A 32 8.98 1.18 6.65
CA LEU A 32 8.77 2.57 6.26
C LEU A 32 9.97 3.14 5.48
N CYS A 33 11.20 2.72 5.78
CA CYS A 33 12.38 3.07 5.00
C CYS A 33 12.38 2.42 3.61
N CYS A 34 11.94 1.16 3.50
CA CYS A 34 11.90 0.43 2.22
C CYS A 34 10.86 0.99 1.23
N VAL A 35 9.76 1.56 1.74
CA VAL A 35 8.67 2.08 0.90
C VAL A 35 8.77 3.57 0.63
N GLN A 36 9.91 4.22 0.90
CA GLN A 36 10.07 5.65 0.62
C GLN A 36 9.81 5.97 -0.85
N GLU A 37 9.13 7.09 -1.12
CA GLU A 37 8.77 7.49 -2.49
C GLU A 37 9.99 7.57 -3.40
N GLU A 38 11.01 8.31 -2.97
CA GLU A 38 12.28 8.46 -3.66
C GLU A 38 13.11 7.16 -3.57
N PRO A 39 13.43 6.50 -4.69
CA PRO A 39 14.20 5.25 -4.67
C PRO A 39 15.61 5.41 -4.12
N ALA A 40 16.25 6.57 -4.32
CA ALA A 40 17.64 6.80 -3.92
C ALA A 40 17.87 6.77 -2.39
N ILE A 41 16.81 6.95 -1.59
CA ILE A 41 16.88 6.94 -0.12
C ILE A 41 16.49 5.59 0.49
N ARG A 42 15.98 4.64 -0.32
CA ARG A 42 15.65 3.29 0.15
C ARG A 42 16.94 2.52 0.51
N PRO A 43 16.97 1.77 1.61
CA PRO A 43 18.13 0.99 1.99
C PRO A 43 18.38 -0.17 1.01
N SER A 44 19.64 -0.56 0.86
CA SER A 44 20.00 -1.80 0.16
C SER A 44 19.53 -3.02 0.96
N MET A 45 19.31 -4.15 0.28
CA MET A 45 18.90 -5.38 0.96
C MET A 45 19.90 -5.86 2.02
N ASP A 46 21.20 -5.65 1.78
CA ASP A 46 22.26 -5.96 2.76
C ASP A 46 22.12 -5.12 4.04
N ALA A 47 21.85 -3.82 3.90
CA ALA A 47 21.57 -2.94 5.03
C ALA A 47 20.27 -3.34 5.74
N VAL A 48 19.23 -3.75 5.01
CA VAL A 48 17.97 -4.24 5.59
C VAL A 48 18.20 -5.48 6.46
N VAL A 49 18.95 -6.47 5.96
CA VAL A 49 19.29 -7.68 6.73
C VAL A 49 20.12 -7.33 7.95
N SER A 50 21.14 -6.49 7.78
CA SER A 50 21.97 -6.02 8.90
C SER A 50 21.15 -5.30 9.97
N MET A 51 20.16 -4.49 9.57
CA MET A 51 19.22 -3.86 10.51
C MET A 51 18.38 -4.93 11.22
N LEU A 52 17.81 -5.90 10.51
CA LEU A 52 16.97 -6.96 11.08
C LEU A 52 17.73 -7.84 12.08
N GLU A 53 18.98 -8.18 11.79
CA GLU A 53 19.86 -8.96 12.68
C GLU A 53 20.38 -8.13 13.86
N GLY A 54 20.28 -6.80 13.79
CA GLY A 54 20.76 -5.89 14.83
C GLY A 54 22.25 -5.56 14.72
N GLY A 55 22.88 -5.82 13.56
CA GLY A 55 24.26 -5.46 13.29
C GLY A 55 24.49 -3.96 13.09
N ILE A 56 23.45 -3.21 12.69
CA ILE A 56 23.51 -1.75 12.52
C ILE A 56 22.29 -1.05 13.16
N PRO A 57 22.45 0.21 13.61
CA PRO A 57 21.35 0.98 14.21
C PRO A 57 20.24 1.26 13.20
N LEU A 58 19.02 1.44 13.73
CA LEU A 58 17.84 1.68 12.91
C LEU A 58 17.86 3.07 12.27
N SER A 59 17.61 3.11 10.97
CA SER A 59 17.39 4.36 10.25
C SER A 59 15.98 4.88 10.52
N GLN A 60 15.87 6.18 10.81
CA GLN A 60 14.57 6.81 11.03
C GLN A 60 13.88 7.08 9.68
N PRO A 61 12.62 6.66 9.48
CA PRO A 61 11.91 6.92 8.23
C PRO A 61 11.57 8.41 8.08
N ARG A 62 11.69 8.94 6.86
CA ARG A 62 11.24 10.30 6.52
C ARG A 62 9.74 10.30 6.26
N ASN A 63 8.94 10.59 7.28
CA ASN A 63 7.47 10.54 7.20
C ASN A 63 6.88 11.47 6.13
N GLU A 64 7.52 12.61 5.84
CA GLU A 64 7.10 13.54 4.78
C GLU A 64 7.08 12.88 3.38
N SER A 65 8.00 11.93 3.13
CA SER A 65 8.11 11.19 1.88
C SER A 65 7.15 9.99 1.79
N LEU A 66 6.21 9.85 2.74
CA LEU A 66 5.22 8.77 2.81
C LEU A 66 3.79 9.27 2.58
N ASN A 67 3.61 10.54 2.21
CA ASN A 67 2.29 11.13 1.92
C ASN A 67 1.53 10.35 0.84
N PHE A 68 2.23 9.77 -0.12
CA PHE A 68 1.65 8.93 -1.17
C PHE A 68 0.83 7.78 -0.56
N LEU A 69 1.25 7.20 0.57
CA LEU A 69 0.62 6.06 1.22
C LEU A 69 -0.83 6.35 1.65
N ARG A 70 -1.16 7.62 1.92
CA ARG A 70 -2.53 8.07 2.21
C ARG A 70 -3.48 7.83 1.04
N PHE A 71 -2.99 7.96 -0.20
CA PHE A 71 -3.79 7.71 -1.40
C PHE A 71 -4.02 6.21 -1.61
N TYR A 72 -3.01 5.37 -1.31
CA TYR A 72 -3.14 3.92 -1.41
C TYR A 72 -4.05 3.31 -0.34
N GLY A 73 -4.06 3.87 0.88
CA GLY A 73 -4.91 3.39 1.98
C GLY A 73 -6.40 3.68 1.84
N ARG A 74 -6.77 4.76 1.11
CA ARG A 74 -8.19 5.20 1.00
C ARG A 74 -9.10 4.22 0.27
N ARG A 75 -8.58 3.32 -0.56
CA ARG A 75 -9.41 2.32 -1.28
C ARG A 75 -10.04 1.27 -0.37
N PHE A 76 -9.54 1.08 0.86
CA PHE A 76 -10.03 0.00 1.74
C PHE A 76 -11.14 0.44 2.70
N THR A 77 -11.26 1.73 3.02
CA THR A 77 -12.25 2.22 4.00
C THR A 77 -13.64 2.47 3.42
N GLU A 78 -13.79 2.58 2.09
CA GLU A 78 -15.10 2.77 1.45
C GLU A 78 -15.92 1.47 1.35
N ALA A 79 -15.30 0.29 1.54
CA ALA A 79 -15.98 -1.00 1.39
C ALA A 79 -16.65 -1.55 2.67
N SER A 80 -16.53 -0.86 3.82
CA SER A 80 -16.98 -1.40 5.12
C SER A 80 -18.33 -0.87 5.62
N THR A 81 -19.06 -0.06 4.85
CA THR A 81 -20.44 0.32 5.18
C THR A 81 -21.40 -0.42 4.25
N ILE A 82 -21.69 -1.68 4.58
CA ILE A 82 -22.94 -2.32 4.15
C ILE A 82 -23.70 -2.65 5.43
N GLU A 83 -24.68 -1.80 5.72
CA GLU A 83 -25.72 -2.07 6.71
C GLU A 83 -26.51 -3.29 6.22
N GLU A 84 -26.64 -4.32 7.05
CA GLU A 84 -27.57 -5.42 6.80
C GLU A 84 -29.00 -4.94 7.00
N GLU A 85 -29.71 -4.58 5.93
CA GLU A 85 -31.17 -4.57 5.93
C GLU A 85 -31.74 -5.08 4.59
N GLY A 86 -32.50 -6.19 4.67
CA GLY A 86 -33.78 -6.42 3.97
C GLY A 86 -33.87 -6.43 2.44
N TYR A 87 -34.25 -7.58 1.87
CA TYR A 87 -34.73 -7.84 0.50
C TYR A 87 -35.49 -6.68 -0.22
N GLN A 88 -35.12 -6.39 -1.48
CA GLN A 88 -35.98 -6.53 -2.67
C GLN A 88 -35.25 -6.17 -3.99
N ASN A 89 -35.55 -6.94 -5.03
CA ASN A 89 -34.94 -6.91 -6.37
C ASN A 89 -35.08 -5.56 -7.10
N GLY A 90 -33.99 -5.08 -7.72
CA GLY A 90 -34.03 -3.94 -8.63
C GLY A 90 -32.76 -3.85 -9.51
N SER A 91 -32.94 -3.99 -10.82
CA SER A 91 -31.93 -3.87 -11.87
C SER A 91 -30.96 -2.69 -11.67
N VAL A 92 -29.68 -2.97 -11.43
CA VAL A 92 -28.63 -1.93 -11.44
C VAL A 92 -27.99 -1.88 -12.82
N ILE A 93 -28.28 -0.81 -13.54
CA ILE A 93 -27.60 -0.39 -14.76
C ILE A 93 -26.14 -0.09 -14.39
N TYR A 94 -25.19 -0.83 -14.95
CA TYR A 94 -23.77 -0.48 -14.88
C TYR A 94 -23.54 0.78 -15.71
N SER A 95 -23.38 1.92 -15.05
CA SER A 95 -22.78 3.11 -15.66
C SER A 95 -21.26 3.02 -15.54
N PRO A 96 -20.49 2.98 -16.65
CA PRO A 96 -19.04 3.02 -16.58
C PRO A 96 -18.58 4.46 -16.37
N ALA A 97 -18.21 4.81 -15.13
CA ALA A 97 -17.57 6.09 -14.84
C ALA A 97 -16.06 6.02 -15.16
N ASN A 98 -15.75 6.15 -16.46
CA ASN A 98 -14.43 6.62 -16.88
C ASN A 98 -14.41 8.14 -16.76
N ALA A 99 -13.64 8.69 -15.83
CA ALA A 99 -13.20 10.09 -15.88
C ALA A 99 -11.77 10.20 -15.33
N LEU A 100 -10.80 10.30 -16.25
CA LEU A 100 -9.44 10.76 -15.98
C LEU A 100 -9.46 12.24 -15.56
N PRO A 101 -8.58 12.71 -14.65
CA PRO A 101 -8.28 14.13 -14.55
C PRO A 101 -7.47 14.55 -15.77
N SER A 102 -7.97 15.55 -16.47
CA SER A 102 -7.36 16.18 -17.65
C SER A 102 -6.01 16.82 -17.32
N CYS A 103 -4.91 16.25 -17.80
CA CYS A 103 -3.68 17.00 -18.08
C CYS A 103 -3.67 17.36 -19.57
N MET A 104 -3.64 18.65 -19.88
CA MET A 104 -3.51 19.11 -21.26
C MET A 104 -2.05 19.09 -21.69
N SER A 105 -1.84 18.51 -22.87
CA SER A 105 -0.81 18.78 -23.88
C SER A 105 0.60 18.26 -23.63
N ASP A 106 0.95 17.14 -24.28
CA ASP A 106 1.73 17.20 -25.52
C ASP A 106 1.71 15.85 -26.27
N SER A 107 1.83 15.96 -27.58
CA SER A 107 1.57 15.00 -28.65
C SER A 107 2.35 13.67 -28.63
N ASN A 108 1.67 12.61 -29.06
CA ASN A 108 2.19 11.36 -29.69
C ASN A 108 2.74 10.21 -28.82
N TYR A 109 2.05 9.79 -27.75
CA TYR A 109 2.21 8.42 -27.24
C TYR A 109 0.92 7.62 -27.44
N LEU A 110 0.80 7.00 -28.62
CA LEU A 110 -0.17 5.95 -28.87
C LEU A 110 0.28 4.69 -28.12
N PHE A 111 -0.03 4.60 -26.82
CA PHE A 111 0.01 3.31 -26.13
C PHE A 111 -1.16 2.47 -26.64
N SER A 112 -0.88 1.55 -27.55
CA SER A 112 -1.80 0.51 -28.00
C SER A 112 -2.10 -0.44 -26.83
N TYR A 113 -3.12 -0.09 -26.04
CA TYR A 113 -3.65 -0.99 -25.03
C TYR A 113 -4.26 -2.21 -25.72
N MET A 114 -3.57 -3.35 -25.65
CA MET A 114 -4.10 -4.63 -26.13
C MET A 114 -4.91 -5.30 -25.03
N SER A 115 -6.13 -5.75 -25.38
CA SER A 115 -7.01 -6.44 -24.44
C SER A 115 -6.40 -7.79 -24.05
N SER A 116 -6.56 -8.18 -22.78
CA SER A 116 -6.10 -9.49 -22.28
C SER A 116 -6.69 -10.68 -23.04
N GLN A 117 -7.87 -10.49 -23.64
CA GLN A 117 -8.54 -11.47 -24.50
C GLN A 117 -7.78 -11.71 -25.82
N GLN A 118 -6.97 -10.75 -26.27
CA GLN A 118 -6.16 -10.87 -27.49
C GLN A 118 -4.81 -11.57 -27.26
N VAL A 119 -4.42 -11.78 -26.00
CA VAL A 119 -3.18 -12.46 -25.62
C VAL A 119 -3.41 -13.95 -25.35
N SER A 120 -4.65 -14.35 -25.04
CA SER A 120 -4.99 -15.75 -24.81
C SER A 120 -5.13 -16.50 -26.14
N GLY A 121 -4.06 -17.17 -26.56
CA GLY A 121 -4.09 -18.10 -27.69
C GLY A 121 -4.96 -19.36 -27.43
N PRO A 122 -5.25 -20.16 -28.46
CA PRO A 122 -5.99 -21.42 -28.30
C PRO A 122 -5.22 -22.36 -27.38
N ARG A 123 -5.93 -22.98 -26.42
CA ARG A 123 -5.41 -24.08 -25.59
C ARG A 123 -5.34 -25.38 -26.38
#